data_AF-A0A293MJQ9-F1
#
_entry.id   AF-A0A293MJQ9-F1
#
_cell.length_a   1.000
_cell.length_b   1.000
_cell.length_c   1.000
_cell.angle_alpha   90.00
_cell.angle_beta   90.00
_cell.angle_gamma   90.00
#
_symmetry.space_group_name_H-M   'P 1'
#
loop_
_entity.id
_entity.type
_entity.pdbx_description
1 polymer ?
#
loop_
_entity_poly.entity_id
_entity_poly.type
_entity_poly.pdbx_seq_one_letter_code
_entity_poly.pdbx_strand_id
1 'polypeptide(L)'
;MYQLECLVQELVPEIHMHFQAQSFHTSMYASSWFLTLFTSCLPHTLACRVMDLFLSEGMEMIFRIAIAILQYCKEDILQLDMEGMLKYFQKEMPSKCETDPDYLINLALQVKYNSKKVKKLEKEYTALKAREHEEMVELRRLRTENRLLRQRIEHLEQESSSLAGIVKQRTC
;
A
#
# COMPACT_ATOMS: atom_id res chain seq x y z
N MET A 1 3.40 4.03 -1.61
CA MET A 1 2.92 3.58 -0.29
C MET A 1 3.79 2.49 0.30
N TYR A 2 4.02 1.36 -0.38
CA TYR A 2 4.88 0.28 0.12
C TYR A 2 6.25 0.73 0.65
N GLN A 3 6.98 1.57 -0.11
CA GLN A 3 8.27 2.12 0.34
C GLN A 3 8.16 2.91 1.66
N LEU A 4 7.10 3.72 1.82
CA LEU A 4 6.86 4.48 3.04
C LEU A 4 6.60 3.52 4.21
N GLU A 5 5.78 2.49 4.01
CA GLU A 5 5.46 1.51 5.04
C GLU A 5 6.72 0.79 5.55
N CYS A 6 7.62 0.38 4.65
CA CYS A 6 8.92 -0.18 5.04
C CYS A 6 9.80 0.82 5.79
N LEU A 7 9.80 2.10 5.41
CA LEU A 7 10.55 3.14 6.12
C LEU A 7 9.95 3.42 7.51
N VAL A 8 8.62 3.40 7.66
CA VAL A 8 7.95 3.55 8.96
C VAL A 8 8.29 2.37 9.86
N GLN A 9 8.27 1.14 9.34
CA GLN A 9 8.69 -0.05 10.07
C GLN A 9 10.13 0.04 10.59
N GLU A 10 11.05 0.57 9.78
CA GLU A 10 12.47 0.66 10.14
C GLU A 10 12.79 1.84 11.07
N LEU A 11 12.21 3.01 10.79
CA LEU A 11 12.61 4.27 11.42
C LEU A 11 11.71 4.67 12.58
N VAL A 12 10.45 4.21 12.60
CA VAL A 12 9.49 4.51 13.66
C VAL A 12 8.67 3.26 14.02
N PRO A 13 9.35 2.17 14.49
CA PRO A 13 8.74 0.85 14.64
C PRO A 13 7.54 0.83 15.60
N GLU A 14 7.54 1.67 16.63
CA GLU A 14 6.43 1.79 17.59
C GLU A 14 5.13 2.25 16.90
N ILE A 15 5.22 3.26 16.02
CA ILE A 15 4.08 3.72 15.23
C ILE A 15 3.66 2.62 14.25
N HIS A 16 4.62 1.93 13.63
CA HIS A 16 4.31 0.83 12.71
C HIS A 16 3.50 -0.27 13.39
N MET A 17 3.92 -0.72 14.58
CA MET A 17 3.21 -1.73 15.36
C MET A 17 1.81 -1.26 15.75
N HIS A 18 1.67 0.00 16.17
CA HIS A 18 0.37 0.59 16.49
C HIS A 18 -0.56 0.64 15.28
N PHE A 19 -0.05 1.07 14.12
CA PHE A 19 -0.78 1.07 12.86
C PHE A 19 -1.24 -0.34 12.48
N GLN A 20 -0.40 -1.36 12.63
CA GLN A 20 -0.78 -2.74 12.38
C GLN A 20 -1.89 -3.21 13.33
N ALA A 21 -1.78 -2.91 14.63
CA ALA A 21 -2.80 -3.26 15.62
C ALA A 21 -4.16 -2.61 15.32
N GLN A 22 -4.16 -1.39 14.78
CA GLN A 22 -5.36 -0.64 14.40
C GLN A 22 -5.82 -0.89 12.95
N SER A 23 -5.15 -1.77 12.20
CA SER A 23 -5.39 -1.97 10.75
C SER A 23 -5.35 -0.66 9.94
N PHE A 24 -4.47 0.26 10.36
CA PHE A 24 -4.33 1.59 9.78
C PHE A 24 -3.22 1.60 8.73
N HIS A 25 -3.60 1.67 7.46
CA HIS A 25 -2.68 1.55 6.34
C HIS A 25 -2.10 2.92 5.94
N THR A 26 -0.85 2.93 5.46
CA THR A 26 -0.18 4.17 5.02
C THR A 26 -0.93 4.91 3.91
N SER A 27 -1.67 4.18 3.07
CA SER A 27 -2.52 4.76 2.02
C SER A 27 -3.68 5.60 2.55
N MET A 28 -4.14 5.39 3.79
CA MET A 28 -5.29 6.09 4.35
C MET A 28 -5.00 7.56 4.65
N TYR A 29 -3.77 7.89 5.03
CA TYR A 29 -3.37 9.26 5.37
C TYR A 29 -2.33 9.85 4.41
N ALA A 30 -1.40 9.05 3.89
CA ALA A 30 -0.27 9.57 3.12
C ALA A 30 -0.57 9.76 1.63
N SER A 31 -1.71 9.27 1.11
CA SER A 31 -2.04 9.43 -0.32
C SER A 31 -2.06 10.89 -0.76
N SER A 32 -2.70 11.76 0.03
CA SER A 32 -2.71 13.20 -0.26
C SER A 32 -1.32 13.81 -0.13
N TRP A 33 -0.54 13.41 0.87
CA TRP A 33 0.80 13.96 1.13
C TRP A 33 1.72 13.82 -0.08
N PHE A 34 1.72 12.65 -0.71
CA PHE A 34 2.57 12.38 -1.88
C PHE A 34 2.00 12.97 -3.17
N LEU A 35 0.68 12.96 -3.36
CA LEU A 35 0.04 13.50 -4.56
C LEU A 35 0.11 15.02 -4.65
N THR A 36 0.02 15.71 -3.50
CA THR A 36 0.00 17.17 -3.43
C THR A 36 1.30 17.75 -2.90
N LEU A 37 2.32 16.91 -2.65
CA LEU A 37 3.60 17.32 -2.06
C LEU A 37 3.38 18.13 -0.77
N PHE A 38 2.47 17.65 0.08
CA PHE A 38 2.02 18.27 1.33
C PHE A 38 1.28 19.61 1.22
N THR A 39 1.07 20.17 0.02
CA THR A 39 0.40 21.47 -0.16
C THR A 39 -1.06 21.47 0.28
N SER A 40 -1.72 20.30 0.33
CA SER A 40 -3.10 20.18 0.77
C SER A 40 -3.27 19.98 2.28
N CYS A 41 -2.18 19.79 3.04
CA CYS A 41 -2.26 19.51 4.47
C CYS A 41 -1.38 20.41 5.34
N LEU A 42 -0.26 20.92 4.85
CA LEU A 42 0.59 21.84 5.62
C LEU A 42 0.19 23.31 5.40
N PRO A 43 0.42 24.19 6.39
CA PRO A 43 0.28 25.63 6.21
C PRO A 43 1.11 26.13 5.03
N HIS A 44 0.61 27.16 4.33
CA HIS A 44 1.19 27.65 3.08
C HIS A 44 2.71 27.88 3.15
N THR A 45 3.18 28.59 4.18
CA THR A 45 4.61 28.89 4.35
C THR A 45 5.47 27.64 4.46
N LEU A 46 5.00 26.64 5.22
CA LEU A 46 5.72 25.38 5.39
C LEU A 46 5.65 24.54 4.12
N ALA A 47 4.50 24.49 3.45
CA ALA A 47 4.35 23.81 2.16
C ALA A 47 5.31 24.38 1.10
N CYS A 48 5.48 25.71 1.03
CA CYS A 48 6.46 26.34 0.14
C CYS A 48 7.89 25.89 0.43
N ARG A 49 8.30 25.83 1.72
CA ARG A 49 9.63 25.33 2.09
C ARG A 49 9.83 23.86 1.72
N VAL A 50 8.80 23.03 1.90
CA VAL A 50 8.84 21.62 1.46
C VAL A 50 8.99 21.53 -0.06
N MET A 51 8.30 22.39 -0.82
CA MET A 51 8.43 22.48 -2.27
C MET A 51 9.83 22.90 -2.71
N ASP A 52 10.43 23.90 -2.06
CA ASP A 52 11.80 24.34 -2.37
C ASP A 52 12.81 23.21 -2.16
N LEU A 53 12.69 22.47 -1.04
CA LEU A 53 13.55 21.33 -0.74
C LEU A 53 13.28 20.16 -1.70
N PHE A 54 12.02 19.94 -2.10
CA PHE A 54 11.68 18.96 -3.11
C PHE A 54 12.29 19.30 -4.48
N LEU A 55 12.31 20.57 -4.89
CA LEU A 55 12.95 20.98 -6.15
C LEU A 55 14.47 20.75 -6.11
N SER A 56 15.09 20.84 -4.93
CA SER A 56 16.52 20.58 -4.74
C SER A 56 16.89 19.10 -4.63
N GLU A 57 16.17 18.33 -3.80
CA GLU A 57 16.52 16.94 -3.44
C GLU A 57 15.61 15.87 -4.07
N GLY A 58 14.49 16.28 -4.66
CA GLY A 58 13.51 15.39 -5.27
C GLY A 58 12.67 14.59 -4.27
N MET A 59 12.19 13.42 -4.72
CA MET A 59 11.27 12.57 -3.96
C MET A 59 11.82 12.09 -2.60
N GLU A 60 13.13 12.05 -2.45
CA GLU A 60 13.77 11.71 -1.16
C GLU A 60 13.28 12.63 -0.04
N MET A 61 13.16 13.93 -0.32
CA MET A 61 12.70 14.90 0.68
C MET A 61 11.27 14.62 1.12
N ILE A 62 10.39 14.19 0.21
CA ILE A 62 8.99 13.88 0.54
C ILE A 62 8.90 12.71 1.51
N PHE A 63 9.72 11.67 1.32
CA PHE A 63 9.82 10.57 2.28
C PHE A 63 10.37 11.03 3.64
N ARG A 64 11.42 11.86 3.64
CA ARG A 64 12.00 12.42 4.86
C ARG A 64 11.00 13.25 5.65
N ILE A 65 10.25 14.13 5.00
CA ILE A 65 9.18 14.92 5.63
C ILE A 65 8.08 14.01 6.18
N ALA A 66 7.63 13.00 5.43
CA ALA A 66 6.61 12.06 5.91
C ALA A 66 7.05 11.35 7.21
N ILE A 67 8.30 10.90 7.28
CA ILE A 67 8.85 10.26 8.47
C ILE A 67 9.03 11.26 9.62
N ALA A 68 9.50 12.47 9.33
CA ALA A 68 9.67 13.52 10.34
C ALA A 68 8.34 13.92 10.99
N ILE A 69 7.27 14.05 10.20
CA ILE A 69 5.91 14.32 10.72
C ILE A 69 5.48 13.20 11.68
N LEU A 70 5.70 11.94 11.29
CA LEU A 70 5.36 10.80 12.15
C LEU A 70 6.18 10.80 13.45
N GLN A 71 7.48 11.10 13.40
CA GLN A 71 8.31 11.24 14.59
C GLN A 71 7.84 12.39 15.50
N TYR A 72 7.49 13.53 14.90
CA TYR A 72 7.04 14.71 15.64
C TYR A 72 5.65 14.52 16.29
N CYS A 73 4.78 13.74 15.65
CA CYS A 73 3.44 13.45 16.14
C CYS A 73 3.34 12.15 16.95
N LYS A 74 4.46 11.46 17.19
CA LYS A 74 4.50 10.09 17.75
C LYS A 74 3.65 9.91 19.00
N GLU A 75 3.88 10.75 20.01
CA GLU A 75 3.22 10.61 21.32
C GLU A 75 1.70 10.74 21.22
N ASP A 76 1.21 11.62 20.33
CA ASP A 76 -0.23 11.82 20.13
C ASP A 76 -0.82 10.63 19.36
N ILE A 77 -0.14 10.18 18.30
CA ILE A 77 -0.61 9.07 17.44
C ILE A 77 -0.77 7.77 18.24
N LEU A 78 0.17 7.46 19.14
CA LEU A 78 0.16 6.20 19.90
C LEU A 78 -1.01 6.08 20.89
N GLN A 79 -1.72 7.17 21.17
CA GLN A 79 -2.86 7.21 22.08
C GLN A 79 -4.21 7.12 21.35
N LEU A 80 -4.20 7.16 20.01
CA LEU A 80 -5.40 7.24 19.19
C LEU A 80 -5.74 5.89 18.57
N ASP A 81 -7.03 5.63 18.37
CA ASP A 81 -7.51 4.53 17.54
C ASP A 81 -7.48 4.90 16.05
N MET A 82 -7.94 3.99 15.19
CA MET A 82 -7.98 4.16 13.74
C MET A 82 -8.66 5.48 13.30
N GLU A 83 -9.84 5.78 13.84
CA GLU A 83 -10.61 6.99 13.49
C GLU A 83 -9.95 8.26 14.05
N GLY A 84 -9.46 8.19 15.30
CA GLY A 84 -8.73 9.26 15.94
C GLY A 84 -7.48 9.66 15.15
N MET A 85 -6.69 8.69 14.69
CA MET A 85 -5.51 8.95 13.85
C MET A 85 -5.90 9.64 12.53
N LEU A 86 -6.97 9.18 11.86
CA LEU A 86 -7.43 9.79 10.61
C LEU A 86 -7.80 11.26 10.81
N LYS A 87 -8.56 11.56 11.87
CA LYS A 87 -8.96 12.93 12.24
C LYS A 87 -7.75 13.78 12.61
N TYR A 88 -6.82 13.22 13.38
CA TYR A 88 -5.60 13.90 13.82
C TYR A 88 -4.76 14.36 12.62
N PHE A 89 -4.49 13.48 11.65
CA PHE A 89 -3.72 13.83 10.46
C PHE A 89 -4.39 14.91 9.59
N GLN A 90 -5.72 15.01 9.62
CA GLN A 90 -6.47 15.99 8.84
C GLN A 90 -6.59 17.35 9.53
N LYS A 91 -6.66 17.38 10.86
CA LYS A 91 -7.06 18.58 11.61
C LYS A 91 -6.02 19.09 12.59
N GLU A 92 -5.34 18.20 13.31
CA GLU A 92 -4.47 18.58 14.43
C GLU A 92 -3.00 18.63 14.01
N MET A 93 -2.56 17.67 13.19
CA MET A 93 -1.21 17.63 12.65
C MET A 93 -0.79 18.93 11.92
N PRO A 94 -1.63 19.55 11.06
CA PRO A 94 -1.27 20.80 10.39
C PRO A 94 -0.92 21.93 11.36
N SER A 95 -1.75 22.13 12.40
CA SER A 95 -1.53 23.16 13.42
C SER A 95 -0.29 22.87 14.28
N LYS A 96 -0.04 21.59 14.59
CA LYS A 96 1.18 21.20 15.30
C LYS A 96 2.44 21.50 14.47
N CYS A 97 2.41 21.22 13.16
CA CYS A 97 3.50 21.53 12.24
C CYS A 97 3.70 23.05 12.03
N GLU A 98 2.65 23.86 12.18
CA GLU A 98 2.74 25.32 12.12
C GLU A 98 3.46 25.93 13.33
N THR A 99 3.41 25.26 14.48
CA THR A 99 3.96 25.77 15.75
C THR A 99 5.49 25.87 15.71
N ASP A 100 6.16 24.88 15.09
CA ASP A 100 7.61 24.89 14.93
C ASP A 100 8.03 24.33 13.55
N PRO A 101 7.94 25.15 12.49
CA PRO A 101 8.30 24.74 11.14
C PRO A 101 9.79 24.42 10.99
N ASP A 102 10.67 25.14 11.71
CA ASP A 102 12.11 24.94 11.62
C ASP A 102 12.52 23.62 12.26
N TYR A 103 11.95 23.26 13.40
CA TYR A 103 12.16 21.96 13.99
C TYR A 103 11.76 20.83 13.05
N LEU A 104 10.58 20.91 12.40
CA LEU A 104 10.14 19.87 11.48
C LEU A 104 11.09 19.70 10.29
N ILE A 105 11.53 20.81 9.68
CA ILE A 105 12.47 20.76 8.56
C ILE A 105 13.82 20.18 9.00
N ASN A 106 14.35 20.63 10.14
CA ASN A 106 15.61 20.08 10.68
C ASN A 106 15.50 18.59 11.00
N LEU A 107 14.38 18.16 11.57
CA LEU A 107 14.12 16.75 11.85
C LEU A 107 14.10 15.93 10.55
N ALA A 108 13.46 16.44 9.49
CA ALA A 108 13.45 15.79 8.18
C ALA A 108 14.83 15.67 7.54
N LEU A 109 15.67 16.69 7.67
CA LEU A 109 17.06 16.64 7.18
C LEU A 109 17.89 15.58 7.94
N GLN A 110 17.56 15.29 9.20
CA GLN A 110 18.21 14.26 10.01
C GLN A 110 17.68 12.84 9.75
N VAL A 111 16.54 12.67 9.07
CA VAL A 111 15.98 11.35 8.76
C VAL A 111 16.96 10.58 7.87
N LYS A 112 17.40 9.41 8.34
CA LYS A 112 18.30 8.53 7.60
C LYS A 112 17.56 7.88 6.43
N TYR A 113 17.79 8.40 5.22
CA TYR A 113 17.23 7.85 3.98
C TYR A 113 18.31 7.13 3.17
N ASN A 114 18.05 5.89 2.79
CA ASN A 114 18.93 5.11 1.91
C ASN A 114 18.29 4.94 0.53
N SER A 115 18.66 5.81 -0.41
CA SER A 115 18.07 5.85 -1.75
C SER A 115 18.28 4.54 -2.54
N LYS A 116 19.37 3.79 -2.27
CA LYS A 116 19.59 2.47 -2.90
C LYS A 116 18.60 1.43 -2.38
N LYS A 117 18.37 1.40 -1.06
CA LYS A 117 17.39 0.49 -0.44
C LYS A 117 15.98 0.81 -0.94
N VAL A 118 15.59 2.08 -0.97
CA VAL A 118 14.25 2.49 -1.41
C VAL A 118 13.99 2.17 -2.88
N LYS A 119 15.01 2.32 -3.76
CA LYS A 119 14.93 1.84 -5.15
C LYS A 119 14.86 0.32 -5.26
N LYS A 120 15.50 -0.43 -4.36
CA LYS A 120 15.40 -1.89 -4.31
C LYS A 120 13.97 -2.32 -3.94
N LEU A 121 13.37 -1.69 -2.92
CA LEU A 121 11.99 -1.92 -2.51
C LEU A 121 10.99 -1.67 -3.64
N GLU A 122 11.21 -0.64 -4.46
CA GLU A 122 10.39 -0.35 -5.64
C GLU A 122 10.42 -1.49 -6.67
N LYS A 123 11.62 -2.01 -6.95
CA LYS A 123 11.81 -3.14 -7.88
C LYS A 123 11.17 -4.41 -7.34
N GLU A 124 11.37 -4.70 -6.06
CA GLU A 124 10.79 -5.86 -5.39
C GLU A 124 9.26 -5.80 -5.41
N TYR A 125 8.67 -4.63 -5.11
CA TYR A 125 7.22 -4.43 -5.17
C TYR A 125 6.66 -4.60 -6.58
N THR A 126 7.31 -4.02 -7.59
CA THR A 126 6.91 -4.15 -8.99
C THR A 126 6.96 -5.62 -9.45
N ALA A 127 8.02 -6.34 -9.10
CA ALA A 127 8.16 -7.76 -9.41
C ALA A 127 7.10 -8.62 -8.70
N LEU A 128 6.81 -8.34 -7.43
CA LEU A 128 5.75 -9.01 -6.68
C LEU A 128 4.40 -8.81 -7.36
N LYS A 129 4.05 -7.57 -7.72
CA LYS A 129 2.77 -7.26 -8.38
C LYS A 129 2.65 -7.88 -9.77
N ALA A 130 3.75 -7.96 -10.54
CA ALA A 130 3.76 -8.66 -11.81
C ALA A 130 3.47 -10.15 -11.64
N ARG A 131 4.13 -10.80 -10.66
CA ARG A 131 3.89 -12.22 -10.34
C ARG A 131 2.46 -12.48 -9.88
N GLU A 132 1.94 -11.66 -8.96
CA GLU A 132 0.54 -11.78 -8.51
C GLU A 132 -0.44 -11.64 -9.68
N HIS A 133 -0.15 -10.77 -10.65
CA HIS A 133 -0.97 -10.59 -11.84
C HIS A 133 -0.92 -11.82 -12.76
N GLU A 134 0.28 -12.35 -13.03
CA GLU A 134 0.48 -13.58 -13.81
C GLU A 134 -0.25 -14.78 -13.18
N GLU A 135 -0.10 -14.98 -11.87
CA GLU A 135 -0.79 -16.02 -11.10
C GLU A 135 -2.32 -15.85 -11.18
N MET A 136 -2.82 -14.61 -11.10
CA MET A 136 -4.25 -14.33 -11.25
C MET A 136 -4.76 -14.66 -12.66
N VAL A 137 -4.00 -14.35 -13.70
CA VAL A 137 -4.34 -14.65 -15.10
C VAL A 137 -4.35 -16.15 -15.33
N GLU A 138 -3.33 -16.87 -14.84
CA GLU A 138 -3.25 -18.32 -14.94
C GLU A 138 -4.40 -19.00 -14.19
N LEU A 139 -4.71 -18.55 -12.97
CA LEU A 139 -5.83 -19.06 -12.19
C LEU A 139 -7.17 -18.90 -12.94
N ARG A 140 -7.38 -17.76 -13.62
CA ARG A 140 -8.59 -17.54 -14.44
C ARG A 140 -8.63 -18.47 -15.65
N ARG A 141 -7.50 -18.70 -16.33
CA ARG A 141 -7.40 -19.65 -17.45
C ARG A 141 -7.75 -21.06 -16.98
N LEU A 142 -7.09 -21.54 -15.92
CA LEU A 142 -7.30 -22.88 -15.37
C LEU A 142 -8.74 -23.09 -14.89
N ARG A 143 -9.38 -22.07 -14.28
CA ARG A 143 -10.80 -22.13 -13.91
C ARG A 143 -11.72 -22.31 -15.12
N THR A 144 -11.41 -21.64 -16.22
CA THR A 144 -12.20 -21.74 -17.46
C THR A 144 -12.03 -23.12 -18.10
N GLU A 145 -10.80 -23.60 -18.19
CA GLU A 145 -10.49 -24.92 -18.74
C GLU A 145 -11.09 -26.05 -17.89
N ASN A 146 -10.96 -25.98 -16.56
CA ASN A 146 -11.59 -26.94 -15.65
C ASN A 146 -13.11 -26.98 -15.81
N ARG A 147 -13.76 -25.83 -16.05
CA ARG A 147 -15.19 -25.77 -16.31
C ARG A 147 -15.56 -26.50 -17.61
N LEU A 148 -14.81 -26.27 -18.69
CA LEU A 148 -15.03 -26.91 -19.99
C LEU A 148 -14.78 -28.42 -19.94
N LEU A 149 -13.71 -28.84 -19.27
CA LEU A 149 -13.39 -30.26 -19.10
C LEU A 149 -14.49 -30.99 -18.33
N ARG A 150 -15.02 -30.39 -17.26
CA ARG A 150 -16.16 -30.94 -16.51
C ARG A 150 -17.40 -31.11 -17.38
N GLN A 151 -17.73 -30.12 -18.21
CA GLN A 151 -18.84 -30.23 -19.17
C GLN A 151 -18.61 -31.34 -20.20
N ARG A 152 -17.37 -31.52 -20.66
CA ARG A 152 -17.03 -32.56 -21.64
C ARG A 152 -17.13 -33.96 -21.04
N ILE A 153 -16.69 -34.13 -19.79
CA ILE A 153 -16.82 -35.39 -19.05
C ILE A 153 -18.30 -35.74 -18.90
N GLU A 154 -19.12 -34.81 -18.45
CA GLU A 154 -20.57 -35.01 -18.29
C GLU A 154 -21.26 -35.42 -19.61
N HIS A 155 -20.90 -34.76 -20.71
CA HIS A 155 -21.42 -35.12 -22.04
C HIS A 155 -21.02 -36.55 -22.46
N LEU A 156 -19.74 -36.92 -22.28
CA LEU A 156 -19.26 -38.25 -22.64
C LEU A 156 -19.88 -39.34 -21.77
N GLU A 157 -20.12 -39.08 -20.48
CA GLU A 157 -20.82 -40.00 -19.58
C GLU A 157 -22.28 -40.24 -20.02
N GLN A 158 -22.97 -39.18 -20.46
CA GLN A 158 -24.32 -39.29 -21.03
C GLN A 158 -24.35 -40.11 -22.32
N GLU A 159 -23.41 -39.88 -23.24
CA GLU A 159 -23.29 -40.65 -24.49
C GLU A 159 -22.98 -42.12 -24.22
N SER A 160 -22.03 -42.40 -23.32
CA SER A 160 -21.64 -43.76 -22.93
C SER A 160 -22.82 -44.53 -22.34
N SER A 161 -23.57 -43.91 -21.42
CA SER A 161 -24.77 -44.49 -20.81
C SER A 161 -25.86 -44.80 -21.87
N SER A 162 -26.07 -43.88 -22.81
CA SER A 162 -27.04 -44.04 -23.90
C SER A 162 -26.68 -45.20 -24.82
N LEU A 163 -25.41 -45.30 -25.24
CA LEU A 163 -24.91 -46.40 -26.07
C LEU A 163 -25.02 -47.75 -25.36
N ALA A 164 -24.69 -47.80 -24.06
CA ALA A 164 -24.85 -49.02 -23.25
C ALA A 164 -26.33 -49.48 -23.18
N GLY A 165 -27.28 -48.55 -23.11
CA GLY A 165 -28.71 -48.84 -23.19
C GLY A 165 -29.12 -49.47 -24.53
N ILE A 166 -28.61 -48.92 -25.64
CA ILE A 166 -28.90 -49.44 -26.99
C ILE A 166 -28.34 -50.85 -27.18
N VAL A 167 -27.12 -51.11 -26.71
CA VAL A 167 -26.50 -52.46 -26.82
C VAL A 167 -27.31 -53.49 -26.05
N LYS A 168 -27.77 -53.17 -24.83
CA LYS A 168 -28.65 -54.05 -24.04
C LYS A 168 -29.97 -54.35 -24.75
N GLN A 169 -30.58 -53.39 -25.43
CA GLN A 169 -31.81 -53.61 -26.20
C GLN A 169 -31.63 -54.48 -27.44
N ARG A 170 -30.42 -54.53 -28.02
CA ARG A 170 -30.12 -55.36 -29.20
C ARG A 170 -29.68 -56.79 -28.87
N THR A 171 -29.38 -57.08 -27.61
CA THR A 171 -28.93 -58.41 -27.15
C THR A 171 -30.00 -59.21 -26.41
N CYS A 172 -31.19 -58.64 -26.21
CA CYS A 172 -32.43 -59.32 -25.81
C CYS A 172 -33.34 -59.47 -27.03
#